data_AF-A0AAN9FUV7-F1
#
_entry.id   AF-A0AAN9FUV7-F1
#
_cell.length_a   1.000
_cell.length_b   1.000
_cell.length_c   1.000
_cell.angle_alpha   90.00
_cell.angle_beta   90.00
_cell.angle_gamma   90.00
#
_symmetry.space_group_name_H-M   'P 1'
#
loop_
_entity.id
_entity.type
_entity.pdbx_description
1 polymer ?
#
loop_
_entity_poly.entity_id
_entity_poly.type
_entity_poly.pdbx_seq_one_letter_code
_entity_poly.pdbx_strand_id
1 'polypeptide(L)'
;MSAILHQLVDRTKVKISVTAGHTDVTDQSKSLAEIELERHLATPGVQRIPIRTGKVRGALYLPPGPGPFPGIIEMFGSIGGLYEFRAGMLNKL
;
A
#
# COMPACT_ATOMS: atom_id res chain seq x y z
N MET A 1 22.04 12.03 -8.90
CA MET A 1 20.68 12.52 -8.58
C MET A 1 19.68 11.75 -9.43
N SER A 2 18.95 10.81 -8.85
CA SER A 2 17.63 10.42 -9.31
C SER A 2 16.97 9.69 -8.16
N ALA A 3 15.84 10.22 -7.70
CA ALA A 3 15.12 9.74 -6.54
C ALA A 3 14.66 8.30 -6.80
N ILE A 4 15.33 7.33 -6.17
CA ILE A 4 14.90 5.94 -6.16
C ILE A 4 13.60 5.89 -5.36
N LEU A 5 12.48 6.01 -6.08
CA LEU A 5 11.18 5.41 -5.83
C LEU A 5 10.74 5.34 -4.36
N HIS A 6 10.69 6.49 -3.69
CA HIS A 6 9.97 6.66 -2.41
C HIS A 6 8.50 7.02 -2.62
N GLN A 7 7.94 6.71 -3.78
CA GLN A 7 6.51 6.82 -3.99
C GLN A 7 5.91 5.55 -3.42
N LEU A 8 5.48 5.63 -2.15
CA LEU A 8 4.49 4.69 -1.65
C LEU A 8 3.41 4.59 -2.73
N VAL A 9 3.14 3.38 -3.20
CA VAL A 9 1.84 3.08 -3.80
C VAL A 9 0.82 3.07 -2.66
N ASP A 10 0.71 4.19 -1.92
CA ASP A 10 -0.21 4.31 -0.80
C ASP A 10 -1.65 4.20 -1.31
N ARG A 11 -1.85 4.54 -2.58
CA ARG A 11 -3.09 4.38 -3.31
C ARG A 11 -2.85 3.65 -4.62
N THR A 12 -3.60 2.58 -4.84
CA THR A 12 -3.70 1.94 -6.15
C THR A 12 -5.06 2.26 -6.74
N LYS A 13 -5.10 2.77 -7.98
CA LYS A 13 -6.35 2.92 -8.73
C LYS A 13 -6.76 1.56 -9.30
N VAL A 14 -8.01 1.16 -9.05
CA VAL A 14 -8.58 -0.10 -9.53
C VAL A 14 -9.78 0.25 -10.39
N LYS A 15 -9.68 -0.03 -11.70
CA LYS A 15 -10.80 0.08 -12.61
C LYS A 15 -11.64 -1.19 -12.51
N ILE A 16 -12.92 -1.03 -12.22
CA ILE A 16 -13.90 -2.11 -12.25
C ILE A 16 -14.85 -1.82 -13.40
N SER A 17 -15.05 -2.80 -14.27
CA SER A 17 -15.99 -2.75 -15.38
C SER A 17 -16.98 -3.90 -15.28
N VAL A 18 -18.23 -3.63 -15.63
CA VAL A 18 -19.26 -4.65 -15.86
C VAL A 18 -19.39 -4.86 -17.36
N THR A 19 -19.36 -6.11 -17.80
CA THR A 19 -19.53 -6.51 -19.20
C THR A 19 -20.79 -7.35 -19.37
N ALA A 20 -21.27 -7.44 -20.62
CA ALA A 20 -22.35 -8.38 -20.95
C ALA A 20 -21.84 -9.82 -20.79
N GLY A 21 -22.72 -10.73 -20.38
CA GLY A 21 -22.35 -12.04 -19.83
C GLY A 21 -21.55 -12.94 -20.78
N HIS A 22 -20.60 -13.70 -20.20
CA HIS A 22 -19.82 -14.82 -20.78
C HIS A 22 -19.41 -14.67 -22.26
N THR A 23 -19.09 -13.45 -22.69
CA THR A 23 -18.41 -13.23 -23.97
C THR A 23 -17.01 -13.81 -23.90
N ASP A 24 -16.43 -14.14 -25.06
CA ASP A 24 -15.03 -14.58 -25.12
C ASP A 24 -14.14 -13.53 -24.41
N VAL A 25 -13.10 -13.97 -23.69
CA VAL A 25 -12.14 -13.08 -23.00
C VAL A 25 -11.45 -12.12 -23.99
N THR A 26 -11.41 -12.49 -25.27
CA THR A 26 -10.90 -11.66 -26.36
C THR A 26 -11.90 -10.62 -26.88
N ASP A 27 -13.18 -10.78 -26.56
CA ASP A 27 -14.23 -9.89 -26.99
C ASP A 27 -14.21 -8.64 -26.10
N GLN A 28 -13.69 -7.55 -26.64
CA GLN A 28 -13.65 -6.23 -26.00
C GLN A 28 -15.04 -5.59 -25.99
N SER A 29 -16.07 -6.36 -25.66
CA SER A 29 -17.45 -5.90 -25.57
C SER A 29 -17.50 -4.64 -24.70
N LYS A 30 -18.14 -3.60 -25.23
CA LYS A 30 -18.21 -2.29 -24.58
C LYS A 30 -18.76 -2.45 -23.16
N SER A 31 -18.04 -1.92 -22.18
CA SER A 31 -18.47 -2.01 -20.79
C SER A 31 -19.87 -1.38 -20.61
N LEU A 32 -20.73 -2.10 -19.88
CA LEU A 32 -22.07 -1.65 -19.52
C LEU A 32 -22.02 -0.56 -18.45
N ALA A 33 -21.04 -0.64 -17.55
CA ALA A 33 -20.79 0.35 -16.51
C ALA A 33 -19.34 0.25 -16.04
N GLU A 34 -18.72 1.39 -15.73
CA GLU A 34 -17.35 1.46 -15.22
C GLU A 34 -17.28 2.34 -13.98
N ILE A 35 -16.38 1.99 -13.07
CA ILE A 35 -16.00 2.82 -11.93
C ILE A 35 -14.50 2.69 -11.67
N GLU A 36 -13.89 3.76 -11.17
CA GLU A 36 -12.53 3.74 -10.64
C GLU A 36 -12.57 3.85 -9.11
N LEU A 37 -11.89 2.94 -8.42
CA LEU A 37 -11.76 2.91 -6.97
C LEU A 37 -10.32 3.21 -6.55
N GLU A 38 -10.14 3.93 -5.45
CA GLU A 38 -8.84 4.06 -4.79
C GLU A 38 -8.72 3.03 -3.66
N ARG A 39 -7.75 2.12 -3.78
CA ARG A 39 -7.38 1.20 -2.70
C ARG A 39 -6.20 1.77 -1.93
N HIS A 40 -6.42 2.03 -0.64
CA HIS A 40 -5.38 2.53 0.27
C HIS A 40 -4.65 1.39 0.97
N LEU A 41 -3.32 1.50 1.10
CA LEU A 41 -2.51 0.56 1.89
C LEU A 41 -2.42 0.98 3.35
N ALA A 42 -2.29 2.28 3.63
CA ALA A 42 -2.35 2.81 4.99
C ALA A 42 -3.79 3.11 5.42
N THR A 43 -4.11 2.80 6.67
CA THR A 43 -5.36 3.23 7.30
C THR A 43 -5.31 4.74 7.57
N PRO A 44 -6.42 5.50 7.43
CA PRO A 44 -6.44 6.93 7.72
C PRO A 44 -5.88 7.25 9.12
N GLY A 45 -5.05 8.29 9.21
CA GLY A 45 -4.46 8.74 10.46
C GLY A 45 -3.16 8.04 10.87
N VAL A 46 -2.75 6.97 10.19
CA VAL A 46 -1.44 6.35 10.41
C VAL A 46 -0.31 7.30 9.98
N GLN A 47 0.67 7.50 10.84
CA GLN A 47 1.85 8.31 10.54
C GLN A 47 3.00 7.43 10.07
N ARG A 48 3.65 7.82 8.97
CA ARG A 48 4.88 7.20 8.48
C ARG A 48 6.09 8.04 8.89
N ILE A 49 6.99 7.45 9.67
CA ILE A 49 8.20 8.10 10.19
C ILE A 49 9.44 7.38 9.63
N PRO A 50 10.22 7.99 8.72
CA PRO A 50 11.49 7.43 8.27
C PRO A 50 12.48 7.29 9.43
N ILE A 51 13.12 6.13 9.57
CA ILE A 51 14.11 5.86 10.62
C ILE A 51 15.52 5.89 10.04
N ARG A 52 16.37 6.76 10.60
CA ARG A 52 17.81 6.87 10.29
C ARG A 52 18.60 7.09 11.58
N THR A 53 18.74 6.04 12.38
CA THR A 53 19.39 6.11 13.69
C THR A 53 20.56 5.12 13.76
N GLY A 54 21.79 5.62 13.94
CA GLY A 54 22.98 4.78 13.87
C GLY A 54 23.04 3.98 12.57
N LYS A 55 23.17 2.65 12.68
CA LYS A 55 23.15 1.70 11.56
C LYS A 55 21.74 1.30 11.10
N VAL A 56 20.69 1.67 11.84
CA VAL A 56 19.29 1.29 11.54
C VAL A 56 18.74 2.16 10.41
N ARG A 57 18.14 1.50 9.42
CA ARG A 57 17.42 2.12 8.30
C ARG A 57 16.07 1.43 8.14
N GLY A 58 15.00 2.21 8.06
CA GLY A 58 13.65 1.66 7.92
C GLY A 58 12.58 2.75 7.95
N ALA A 59 11.33 2.35 8.17
CA ALA A 59 10.22 3.25 8.41
C ALA A 59 9.36 2.69 9.55
N LEU A 60 8.91 3.59 10.42
CA LEU A 60 7.95 3.31 11.49
C LEU A 60 6.56 3.75 11.03
N TYR A 61 5.58 2.88 11.19
CA TYR A 61 4.17 3.18 11.00
C TYR A 61 3.52 3.26 12.38
N LEU A 62 2.97 4.43 12.72
CA LEU A 62 2.38 4.70 14.03
C LEU A 62 0.86 4.90 13.89
N PRO A 63 0.03 4.06 14.53
CA PRO A 63 -1.41 4.28 14.57
C PRO A 63 -1.80 5.63 15.20
N PRO A 64 -2.96 6.20 14.86
CA PRO A 64 -3.45 7.41 15.51
C PRO A 64 -3.81 7.14 16.98
N GLY A 65 -3.55 8.11 17.85
CA GLY A 65 -3.91 8.07 19.28
C GLY A 65 -2.73 8.27 20.23
N PRO A 66 -2.99 8.30 21.55
CA PRO A 66 -1.96 8.62 22.55
C PRO A 66 -0.97 7.47 22.81
N GLY A 67 -1.28 6.24 22.41
CA GLY A 67 -0.45 5.07 22.67
C GLY A 67 -0.35 4.72 24.18
N PRO A 68 0.61 3.84 24.57
CA PRO A 68 1.53 3.12 23.69
C PRO A 68 0.82 2.05 22.85
N PHE A 69 1.46 1.63 21.76
CA PHE A 69 0.98 0.56 20.89
C PHE A 69 1.94 -0.65 20.94
N PRO A 70 1.45 -1.88 20.74
CA PRO A 70 2.32 -3.03 20.54
C PRO A 70 3.29 -2.81 19.36
N GLY A 71 4.58 -3.05 19.59
CA GLY A 71 5.62 -2.90 18.56
C GLY A 71 5.78 -4.18 17.73
N ILE A 72 5.81 -4.05 16.41
CA ILE A 72 6.07 -5.15 15.47
C ILE A 72 7.26 -4.77 14.59
N ILE A 73 8.23 -5.69 14.45
CA ILE A 73 9.31 -5.56 13.48
C ILE A 73 8.93 -6.35 12.23
N GLU A 74 8.77 -5.64 11.12
CA GLU A 74 8.43 -6.22 9.81
C GLU A 74 9.69 -6.31 8.96
N MET A 75 9.91 -7.46 8.32
CA MET A 75 11.10 -7.73 7.52
C MET A 75 10.74 -8.47 6.23
N PHE A 76 11.39 -8.06 5.14
CA PHE A 76 11.42 -8.79 3.87
C PHE A 76 12.77 -9.47 3.69
N GLY A 77 12.81 -10.45 2.77
CA GLY A 77 13.99 -11.25 2.49
C GLY A 77 14.93 -10.69 1.42
N SER A 78 15.30 -11.59 0.51
CA SER A 78 16.51 -11.62 -0.34
C SER A 78 16.90 -10.38 -1.15
N ILE A 79 15.97 -9.55 -1.62
CA ILE A 79 16.25 -8.55 -2.65
C ILE A 79 16.88 -7.26 -2.06
N GLY A 80 16.84 -7.11 -0.73
CA GLY A 80 17.26 -5.88 -0.06
C GLY A 80 16.31 -4.71 -0.34
N GLY A 81 16.67 -3.52 0.12
CA GLY A 81 15.78 -2.35 0.08
C GLY A 81 14.72 -2.35 1.18
N LEU A 82 13.77 -1.41 1.08
CA LEU A 82 12.72 -1.21 2.07
C LEU A 82 11.35 -1.36 1.39
N TYR A 83 10.66 -2.46 1.70
CA TYR A 83 9.29 -2.72 1.25
C TYR A 83 8.34 -2.43 2.41
N GLU A 84 7.34 -1.57 2.17
CA GLU A 84 6.58 -0.98 3.29
C GLU A 84 5.08 -1.32 3.25
N PHE A 85 4.61 -1.98 2.19
CA PHE A 85 3.19 -2.22 1.94
C PHE A 85 2.50 -3.04 3.04
N ARG A 86 3.20 -3.98 3.68
CA ARG A 86 2.65 -4.77 4.80
C ARG A 86 2.55 -3.93 6.09
N ALA A 87 3.60 -3.17 6.40
CA ALA A 87 3.63 -2.33 7.60
C ALA A 87 2.53 -1.26 7.60
N GLY A 88 2.19 -0.69 6.43
CA GLY A 88 1.05 0.24 6.30
C GLY A 88 -0.30 -0.40 6.63
N MET A 89 -0.49 -1.70 6.31
CA MET A 89 -1.74 -2.44 6.48
C MET A 89 -1.95 -3.04 7.88
N LEU A 90 -0.88 -3.24 8.65
CA LEU A 90 -0.91 -3.92 9.96
C LEU A 90 -1.64 -3.12 11.07
N ASN A 91 -2.04 -1.88 10.81
CA ASN A 91 -2.53 -0.93 11.80
C ASN A 91 -4.03 -1.07 12.16
N LYS A 92 -4.62 -2.28 12.03
CA LYS A 92 -6.04 -2.56 12.32
C LYS A 92 -6.28 -3.64 13.40
N LEU A 93 -5.28 -3.95 14.21
CA LEU A 93 -5.44 -4.88 15.35
C LEU A 93 -5.66 -4.11 16.66
#